data_AF-A0A1D6JEV8-F1
#
_entry.id   AF-A0A1D6JEV8-F1
#
_cell.length_a   1.000
_cell.length_b   1.000
_cell.length_c   1.000
_cell.angle_alpha   90.00
_cell.angle_beta   90.00
_cell.angle_gamma   90.00
#
_symmetry.space_group_name_H-M   'P 1'
#
loop_
_entity.id
_entity.type
_entity.pdbx_description
1 polymer ?
#
loop_
_entity_poly.entity_id
_entity_poly.type
_entity_poly.pdbx_seq_one_letter_code
_entity_poly.pdbx_strand_id
1 'polypeptide(L)'
;MKAEMKEKTMRAFLLSQKHIVYTEPLEVRAGTTVDVLYNPSNTVLNGKSEVWFRGSFNRWTHPSGPLPPQKMVKAENSSHLRTTVSVPLDAYMMDFVFSESEEGGRYDNRNGMDYHIPVSDSVAREPPMHIVHIAVEMAPIAKVGGLGDVVTSLSRAVQDLGHKVEVILPKYDCLILSSVKDLHYQQSFASGGTEVKVWFGKVEDLPVYFLEPQNGYAVFHTLFYRHT
;
A
#
# COMPACT_ATOMS: atom_id res chain seq x y z
N MET A 1 -7.56 -15.83 -17.32
CA MET A 1 -7.64 -14.36 -17.47
C MET A 1 -7.18 -13.57 -16.23
N LYS A 2 -7.88 -13.53 -15.08
CA LYS A 2 -7.45 -12.70 -13.92
C LYS A 2 -6.12 -13.16 -13.30
N ALA A 3 -5.91 -14.46 -13.10
CA ALA A 3 -4.69 -15.00 -12.50
C ALA A 3 -3.45 -14.80 -13.41
N GLU A 4 -3.55 -15.12 -14.70
CA GLU A 4 -2.46 -14.92 -15.67
C GLU A 4 -2.08 -13.44 -15.83
N MET A 5 -3.06 -12.53 -15.79
CA MET A 5 -2.80 -11.09 -15.82
C MET A 5 -2.06 -10.65 -14.56
N LYS A 6 -2.48 -11.13 -13.38
CA LYS A 6 -1.79 -10.87 -12.11
C LYS A 6 -0.33 -11.34 -12.13
N GLU A 7 -0.08 -12.54 -12.65
CA GLU A 7 1.27 -13.11 -12.77
C GLU A 7 2.14 -12.28 -13.73
N LYS A 8 1.62 -11.93 -14.91
CA LYS A 8 2.32 -11.07 -15.88
C LYS A 8 2.64 -9.69 -15.30
N THR A 9 1.68 -9.07 -14.61
CA THR A 9 1.88 -7.76 -13.96
C THR A 9 2.91 -7.86 -12.84
N MET A 10 2.88 -8.92 -12.04
CA MET A 10 3.87 -9.15 -10.98
C MET A 10 5.27 -9.30 -11.56
N ARG A 11 5.42 -10.13 -12.59
CA ARG A 11 6.71 -10.33 -13.25
C ARG A 11 7.24 -9.04 -13.88
N ALA A 12 6.37 -8.25 -14.52
CA ALA A 12 6.74 -6.94 -15.05
C ALA A 12 7.19 -5.98 -13.94
N PHE A 13 6.52 -5.97 -12.79
CA PHE A 13 6.92 -5.20 -11.62
C PHE A 13 8.31 -5.60 -11.13
N LEU A 14 8.58 -6.89 -10.91
CA LEU A 14 9.89 -7.38 -10.46
C LEU A 14 11.01 -7.02 -11.47
N LEU A 15 10.74 -7.14 -12.76
CA LEU A 15 11.70 -6.75 -13.81
C LEU A 15 11.94 -5.24 -13.88
N SER A 16 10.94 -4.41 -13.58
CA SER A 16 11.08 -2.95 -13.60
C SER A 16 12.11 -2.45 -12.58
N GLN A 17 12.30 -3.19 -11.49
CA GLN A 17 13.22 -2.83 -10.40
C GLN A 17 14.63 -3.37 -10.59
N LYS A 18 14.85 -4.24 -11.59
CA LYS A 18 16.10 -4.99 -11.80
C LYS A 18 17.36 -4.13 -11.92
N HIS A 19 17.23 -2.88 -12.38
CA HIS A 19 18.34 -1.94 -12.47
C HIS A 19 18.89 -1.49 -11.09
N ILE A 20 18.10 -1.65 -10.02
CA ILE A 20 18.49 -1.38 -8.63
C ILE A 20 18.60 -2.69 -7.84
N VAL A 21 17.55 -3.52 -7.86
CA VAL A 21 17.49 -4.75 -7.09
C VAL A 21 16.64 -5.80 -7.79
N TYR A 22 17.04 -7.06 -7.67
CA TYR A 22 16.24 -8.21 -8.09
C TYR A 22 16.66 -9.49 -7.34
N THR A 23 15.92 -10.57 -7.54
CA THR A 23 16.23 -11.88 -6.97
C THR A 23 16.53 -12.93 -8.02
N GLU A 24 17.31 -13.94 -7.62
CA GLU A 24 17.51 -15.19 -8.37
C GLU A 24 17.16 -16.38 -7.46
N PRO A 25 16.09 -17.15 -7.76
CA PRO A 25 15.12 -16.95 -8.85
C PRO A 25 14.33 -15.64 -8.74
N LEU A 26 13.81 -15.16 -9.89
CA LEU A 26 13.07 -13.89 -9.97
C LEU A 26 11.81 -13.91 -9.09
N GLU A 27 11.09 -15.03 -9.08
CA GLU A 27 9.95 -15.25 -8.19
C GLU A 27 10.42 -15.95 -6.93
N VAL A 28 10.12 -15.36 -5.78
CA VAL A 28 10.50 -15.90 -4.48
C VAL A 28 9.42 -16.87 -3.99
N ARG A 29 9.84 -18.05 -3.53
CA ARG A 29 8.95 -19.09 -2.99
C ARG A 29 9.29 -19.36 -1.53
N ALA A 30 8.25 -19.51 -0.71
CA ALA A 30 8.39 -19.88 0.68
C ALA A 30 9.07 -21.25 0.82
N GLY A 31 9.91 -21.41 1.84
CA GLY A 31 10.69 -22.64 2.07
C GLY A 31 11.87 -22.85 1.13
N THR A 32 12.22 -21.86 0.31
CA THR A 32 13.36 -21.92 -0.61
C THR A 32 14.46 -20.94 -0.20
N THR A 33 15.59 -21.02 -0.90
CA THR A 33 16.68 -20.06 -0.76
C THR A 33 16.73 -19.19 -2.00
N VAL A 34 16.95 -17.89 -1.81
CA VAL A 34 16.99 -16.89 -2.88
C VAL A 34 18.24 -16.04 -2.77
N ASP A 35 18.85 -15.71 -3.91
CA ASP A 35 19.87 -14.68 -3.98
C ASP A 35 19.22 -13.31 -4.19
N VAL A 36 19.58 -12.34 -3.35
CA VAL A 36 19.18 -10.93 -3.51
C VAL A 36 20.35 -10.19 -4.14
N LEU A 37 20.14 -9.61 -5.32
CA LEU A 37 21.15 -8.88 -6.07
C LEU A 37 20.82 -7.39 -6.09
N TYR A 38 21.82 -6.55 -5.79
CA TYR A 38 21.66 -5.11 -5.58
C TYR A 38 22.76 -4.32 -6.28
N ASN A 39 22.40 -3.23 -6.95
CA ASN A 39 23.32 -2.35 -7.64
C ASN A 39 23.50 -1.02 -6.88
N PRO A 40 24.54 -0.88 -6.02
CA PRO A 40 24.75 0.33 -5.25
C PRO A 40 24.99 1.57 -6.12
N SER A 41 25.52 1.41 -7.35
CA SER A 41 25.83 2.53 -8.24
C SER A 41 24.60 3.34 -8.67
N ASN A 42 23.41 2.74 -8.61
CA ASN A 42 22.14 3.40 -8.96
C ASN A 42 21.39 3.94 -7.74
N THR A 43 22.06 4.07 -6.60
CA THR A 43 21.41 4.33 -5.30
C THR A 43 22.19 5.33 -4.46
N VAL A 44 21.66 5.64 -3.28
CA VAL A 44 22.32 6.48 -2.27
C VAL A 44 23.55 5.84 -1.64
N LEU A 45 23.83 4.55 -1.91
CA LEU A 45 25.01 3.83 -1.45
C LEU A 45 26.12 3.74 -2.52
N ASN A 46 26.04 4.52 -3.60
CA ASN A 46 27.09 4.59 -4.60
C ASN A 46 28.44 4.99 -3.98
N GLY A 47 29.50 4.28 -4.33
CA GLY A 47 30.87 4.52 -3.86
C GLY A 47 31.17 4.07 -2.42
N LYS A 48 30.23 3.39 -1.74
CA LYS A 48 30.48 2.83 -0.41
C LYS A 48 31.39 1.61 -0.49
N SER A 49 32.30 1.49 0.48
CA SER A 49 33.27 0.38 0.57
C SER A 49 32.60 -0.95 0.89
N GLU A 50 31.49 -0.88 1.63
CA GLU A 50 30.69 -2.03 2.01
C GLU A 50 29.21 -1.72 1.82
N VAL A 51 28.44 -2.78 1.65
CA VAL A 51 26.99 -2.74 1.66
C VAL A 51 26.50 -3.95 2.43
N TRP A 52 25.51 -3.75 3.29
CA TRP A 52 24.96 -4.77 4.16
C TRP A 52 23.45 -4.88 3.93
N PHE A 53 22.97 -6.09 3.72
CA PHE A 53 21.56 -6.41 3.62
C PHE A 53 20.94 -6.51 5.02
N ARG A 54 19.80 -5.85 5.20
CA ARG A 54 18.96 -5.93 6.40
C ARG A 54 17.60 -6.40 5.94
N GLY A 55 17.21 -7.61 6.33
CA GLY A 55 15.96 -8.19 5.88
C GLY A 55 15.10 -8.70 7.02
N SER A 56 13.80 -8.77 6.75
CA SER A 56 12.81 -9.47 7.54
C SER A 56 11.73 -10.00 6.59
N PHE A 57 10.67 -10.54 7.15
CA PHE A 57 9.52 -11.03 6.39
C PHE A 57 8.22 -10.43 6.95
N ASN A 58 7.16 -10.56 6.17
CA ASN A 58 5.79 -10.25 6.56
C ASN A 58 5.63 -8.82 7.08
N ARG A 59 6.07 -7.83 6.29
CA ARG A 59 6.07 -6.40 6.62
C ARG A 59 6.86 -6.07 7.88
N TRP A 60 8.05 -6.65 8.01
CA TRP A 60 8.90 -6.54 9.20
C TRP A 60 8.30 -7.12 10.50
N THR A 61 7.18 -7.87 10.43
CA THR A 61 6.48 -8.41 11.62
C THR A 61 6.62 -9.93 11.80
N HIS A 62 7.50 -10.59 11.02
CA HIS A 62 7.73 -12.02 11.17
C HIS A 62 8.12 -12.41 12.62
N PRO A 63 7.55 -13.50 13.20
CA PRO A 63 7.80 -13.86 14.61
C PRO A 63 9.27 -14.12 14.96
N SER A 64 10.07 -14.57 14.00
CA SER A 64 11.52 -14.77 14.17
C SER A 64 12.32 -13.47 14.25
N GLY A 65 11.68 -12.32 14.02
CA GLY A 65 12.34 -11.02 13.94
C GLY A 65 13.17 -10.82 12.67
N PRO A 66 13.88 -9.68 12.58
CA PRO A 66 14.78 -9.40 11.47
C PRO A 66 15.93 -10.40 11.40
N LEU A 67 16.38 -10.67 10.18
CA LEU A 67 17.59 -11.45 9.91
C LEU A 67 18.82 -10.72 10.48
N PRO A 68 19.84 -11.47 10.94
CA PRO A 68 21.14 -10.89 11.20
C PRO A 68 21.65 -10.12 9.97
N PRO A 69 22.35 -9.00 10.14
CA PRO A 69 22.90 -8.23 9.02
C PRO A 69 23.82 -9.10 8.16
N GLN A 70 23.66 -9.04 6.85
CA GLN A 70 24.46 -9.86 5.93
C GLN A 70 25.30 -8.96 5.05
N LYS A 71 26.62 -9.15 5.06
CA LYS A 71 27.51 -8.41 4.16
C LYS A 71 27.24 -8.83 2.72
N MET A 72 26.96 -7.86 1.86
CA MET A 72 26.79 -8.10 0.44
C MET A 72 28.15 -8.38 -0.20
N VAL A 73 28.24 -9.44 -0.99
CA VAL A 73 29.45 -9.85 -1.70
C VAL A 73 29.33 -9.56 -3.19
N LYS A 74 30.45 -9.35 -3.89
CA LYS A 74 30.40 -9.08 -5.34
C LYS A 74 29.82 -10.29 -6.09
N ALA A 75 28.81 -10.07 -6.93
CA ALA A 75 28.27 -11.12 -7.79
C ALA A 75 29.25 -11.40 -8.96
N GLU A 76 29.33 -12.66 -9.39
CA GLU A 76 30.22 -13.06 -10.49
C GLU A 76 29.91 -12.28 -11.77
N ASN A 77 30.95 -11.71 -12.40
CA ASN A 77 30.87 -10.98 -13.67
C ASN A 77 29.80 -9.87 -13.74
N SER A 78 29.40 -9.30 -12.60
CA SER A 78 28.36 -8.28 -12.50
C SER A 78 28.82 -7.08 -11.64
N SER A 79 28.23 -5.92 -11.90
CA SER A 79 28.34 -4.74 -11.03
C SER A 79 27.46 -4.85 -9.78
N HIS A 80 26.63 -5.89 -9.69
CA HIS A 80 25.76 -6.13 -8.54
C HIS A 80 26.53 -6.77 -7.40
N LEU A 81 26.09 -6.44 -6.18
CA LEU A 81 26.40 -7.19 -4.99
C LEU A 81 25.28 -8.21 -4.74
N ARG A 82 25.55 -9.26 -3.96
CA ARG A 82 24.68 -10.39 -3.71
C ARG A 82 24.73 -10.80 -2.24
N THR A 83 23.60 -11.25 -1.71
CA THR A 83 23.54 -12.11 -0.52
C THR A 83 22.52 -13.22 -0.74
N THR A 84 22.57 -14.26 0.09
CA THR A 84 21.68 -15.43 0.00
C THR A 84 20.78 -15.48 1.23
N VAL A 85 19.47 -15.57 1.02
CA VAL A 85 18.44 -15.52 2.06
C VAL A 85 17.62 -16.81 2.03
N SER A 86 17.47 -17.47 3.17
CA SER A 86 16.51 -18.56 3.34
C SER A 86 15.14 -17.99 3.69
N VAL A 87 14.12 -18.35 2.91
CA VAL A 87 12.76 -17.81 3.02
C VAL A 87 11.90 -18.75 3.86
N PRO A 88 11.34 -18.32 4.99
CA PRO A 88 10.45 -19.13 5.82
C PRO A 88 9.23 -19.67 5.07
N LEU A 89 8.70 -20.81 5.50
CA LEU A 89 7.49 -21.41 4.91
C LEU A 89 6.25 -20.52 5.09
N ASP A 90 6.21 -19.72 6.15
CA ASP A 90 5.14 -18.80 6.54
C ASP A 90 5.45 -17.33 6.15
N ALA A 91 6.46 -17.10 5.30
CA ALA A 91 6.70 -15.79 4.71
C ALA A 91 5.82 -15.57 3.48
N TYR A 92 4.99 -14.53 3.47
CA TYR A 92 4.21 -14.06 2.31
C TYR A 92 4.82 -12.80 1.67
N MET A 93 5.78 -12.17 2.35
CA MET A 93 6.50 -10.99 1.86
C MET A 93 7.92 -11.01 2.43
N MET A 94 8.90 -10.61 1.61
CA MET A 94 10.27 -10.36 2.02
C MET A 94 10.50 -8.84 1.99
N ASP A 95 10.95 -8.30 3.11
CA ASP A 95 11.14 -6.86 3.33
C ASP A 95 12.61 -6.61 3.62
N PHE A 96 13.22 -5.63 2.97
CA PHE A 96 14.61 -5.34 3.22
C PHE A 96 15.04 -3.93 2.85
N VAL A 97 16.16 -3.53 3.44
CA VAL A 97 16.91 -2.30 3.15
C VAL A 97 18.40 -2.62 3.08
N PHE A 98 19.19 -1.66 2.59
CA PHE A 98 20.65 -1.79 2.56
C PHE A 98 21.30 -0.71 3.44
N SER A 99 22.40 -1.04 4.12
CA SER A 99 23.18 -0.10 4.93
C SER A 99 24.65 -0.09 4.51
N GLU A 100 25.38 0.99 4.82
CA GLU A 100 26.80 1.11 4.49
C GLU A 100 27.75 0.34 5.44
N SER A 101 27.32 -0.01 6.65
CA SER A 101 28.07 -0.86 7.59
C SER A 101 27.20 -1.90 8.30
N GLU A 102 27.82 -2.80 9.07
CA GLU A 102 27.17 -3.82 9.92
C GLU A 102 26.43 -3.21 11.13
N GLU A 103 26.89 -2.06 11.62
CA GLU A 103 26.27 -1.31 12.71
C GLU A 103 25.21 -0.32 12.21
N GLY A 104 25.17 -0.05 10.89
CA GLY A 104 24.19 0.82 10.25
C GLY A 104 24.83 1.94 9.46
N GLY A 105 24.46 3.19 9.74
CA GLY A 105 24.93 4.39 9.04
C GLY A 105 23.93 4.88 7.99
N ARG A 106 24.41 5.24 6.80
CA ARG A 106 23.55 5.57 5.66
C ARG A 106 22.79 4.35 5.19
N TYR A 107 21.48 4.52 4.98
CA TYR A 107 20.60 3.49 4.45
C TYR A 107 20.13 3.83 3.04
N ASP A 108 20.02 2.81 2.19
CA ASP A 108 19.06 2.81 1.11
C ASP A 108 17.81 2.06 1.56
N ASN A 109 16.78 2.85 1.87
CA ASN A 109 15.43 2.38 2.21
C ASN A 109 14.40 2.87 1.20
N ARG A 110 14.81 3.13 -0.06
CA ARG A 110 13.92 3.55 -1.14
C ARG A 110 13.05 4.77 -0.77
N ASN A 111 13.64 5.77 -0.12
CA ASN A 111 12.95 6.96 0.39
C ASN A 111 11.85 6.66 1.42
N GLY A 112 12.10 5.70 2.31
CA GLY A 112 11.16 5.27 3.36
C GLY A 112 10.09 4.30 2.88
N MET A 113 10.18 3.82 1.63
CA MET A 113 9.27 2.83 1.08
C MET A 113 9.77 1.40 1.22
N ASP A 114 11.03 1.21 1.64
CA ASP A 114 11.75 -0.06 1.69
C ASP A 114 11.71 -0.84 0.36
N TYR A 115 12.35 -2.00 0.34
CA TYR A 115 12.19 -2.96 -0.75
C TYR A 115 11.30 -4.09 -0.28
N HIS A 116 10.29 -4.40 -1.09
CA HIS A 116 9.30 -5.42 -0.80
C HIS A 116 9.20 -6.36 -1.99
N ILE A 117 9.44 -7.65 -1.75
CA ILE A 117 9.28 -8.70 -2.75
C ILE A 117 8.22 -9.67 -2.23
N PRO A 118 7.09 -9.86 -2.95
CA PRO A 118 6.07 -10.82 -2.55
C PRO A 118 6.61 -12.25 -2.64
N VAL A 119 6.21 -13.07 -1.69
CA VAL A 119 6.61 -14.48 -1.60
C VAL A 119 5.41 -15.36 -1.96
N SER A 120 5.62 -16.28 -2.89
CA SER A 120 4.63 -17.27 -3.33
C SER A 120 4.72 -18.55 -2.51
N ASP A 121 3.66 -19.37 -2.56
CA ASP A 121 3.55 -20.68 -1.89
C ASP A 121 3.67 -20.66 -0.36
N SER A 122 3.47 -19.51 0.27
CA SER A 122 3.43 -19.39 1.73
C SER A 122 2.29 -20.18 2.36
N VAL A 123 2.54 -20.80 3.52
CA VAL A 123 1.50 -21.41 4.36
C VAL A 123 0.69 -20.36 5.13
N ALA A 124 1.25 -19.15 5.28
CA ALA A 124 0.55 -18.00 5.83
C ALA A 124 -0.02 -17.13 4.70
N ARG A 125 -0.97 -16.26 5.03
CA ARG A 125 -1.48 -15.25 4.10
C ARG A 125 -1.29 -13.87 4.69
N GLU A 126 -1.06 -12.91 3.81
CA GLU A 126 -1.09 -11.51 4.20
C GLU A 126 -2.44 -11.18 4.84
N PRO A 127 -2.46 -10.64 6.07
CA PRO A 127 -3.71 -10.31 6.75
C PRO A 127 -4.44 -9.17 6.00
N PRO A 128 -5.78 -9.20 5.94
CA PRO A 128 -6.55 -8.09 5.38
C PRO A 128 -6.23 -6.76 6.09
N MET A 129 -6.03 -5.71 5.31
CA MET A 129 -5.90 -4.34 5.84
C MET A 129 -7.27 -3.69 6.05
N HIS A 130 -7.30 -2.69 6.94
CA HIS A 130 -8.38 -1.73 7.04
C HIS A 130 -7.93 -0.41 6.40
N ILE A 131 -8.54 -0.07 5.27
CA ILE A 131 -8.21 1.09 4.46
C ILE A 131 -9.35 2.10 4.56
N VAL A 132 -9.00 3.35 4.86
CA VAL A 132 -9.94 4.46 4.93
C VAL A 132 -9.59 5.48 3.86
N HIS A 133 -10.48 5.66 2.87
CA HIS A 133 -10.36 6.73 1.90
C HIS A 133 -10.99 7.99 2.47
N ILE A 134 -10.22 9.07 2.58
CA ILE A 134 -10.76 10.40 2.92
C ILE A 134 -10.76 11.22 1.64
N ALA A 135 -11.93 11.65 1.20
CA ALA A 135 -12.09 12.30 -0.09
C ALA A 135 -13.15 13.41 -0.04
N VAL A 136 -13.12 14.26 -1.07
CA VAL A 136 -14.11 15.32 -1.31
C VAL A 136 -15.08 14.98 -2.45
N GLU A 137 -14.86 13.88 -3.17
CA GLU A 137 -15.75 13.40 -4.23
C GLU A 137 -15.93 11.89 -4.13
N MET A 138 -17.12 11.40 -4.47
CA MET A 138 -17.41 9.99 -4.66
C MET A 138 -18.59 9.84 -5.62
N ALA A 139 -18.43 9.02 -6.66
CA ALA A 139 -19.52 8.69 -7.56
C ALA A 139 -20.48 7.66 -6.90
N PRO A 140 -21.79 7.72 -7.19
CA PRO A 140 -22.47 8.75 -7.97
C PRO A 140 -22.90 9.97 -7.13
N ILE A 141 -22.60 10.01 -5.83
CA ILE A 141 -23.26 10.90 -4.86
C ILE A 141 -22.76 12.35 -4.84
N ALA A 142 -21.48 12.59 -5.14
CA ALA A 142 -20.83 13.90 -5.22
C ALA A 142 -19.66 13.81 -6.21
N LYS A 143 -19.87 14.27 -7.44
CA LYS A 143 -18.88 14.17 -8.52
C LYS A 143 -18.86 15.43 -9.39
N VAL A 144 -17.68 15.99 -9.63
CA VAL A 144 -17.45 17.04 -10.65
C VAL A 144 -16.50 16.59 -11.74
N GLY A 145 -15.58 15.69 -11.41
CA GLY A 145 -14.55 15.21 -12.33
C GLY A 145 -14.21 13.75 -12.08
N GLY A 146 -13.04 13.31 -12.52
CA GLY A 146 -12.62 11.92 -12.44
C GLY A 146 -12.41 11.39 -11.01
N LEU A 147 -12.20 12.28 -10.02
CA LEU A 147 -11.88 11.88 -8.64
C LEU A 147 -12.97 10.98 -8.04
N GLY A 148 -14.25 11.35 -8.20
CA GLY A 148 -15.36 10.56 -7.67
C GLY A 148 -15.42 9.12 -8.23
N ASP A 149 -15.05 8.92 -9.50
CA ASP A 149 -14.98 7.57 -10.09
C ASP A 149 -13.80 6.80 -9.52
N VAL A 150 -12.65 7.45 -9.33
CA VAL A 150 -11.45 6.83 -8.76
C VAL A 150 -11.73 6.35 -7.35
N VAL A 151 -12.30 7.20 -6.48
CA VAL A 151 -12.60 6.82 -5.09
C VAL A 151 -13.51 5.59 -5.05
N THR A 152 -14.56 5.58 -5.85
CA THR A 152 -15.55 4.49 -5.88
C THR A 152 -14.94 3.20 -6.46
N SER A 153 -14.32 3.28 -7.63
CA SER A 153 -13.75 2.12 -8.32
C SER A 153 -12.57 1.52 -7.58
N LEU A 154 -11.67 2.35 -7.04
CA LEU A 154 -10.54 1.88 -6.24
C LEU A 154 -11.02 1.23 -4.94
N SER A 155 -11.96 1.86 -4.22
CA SER A 155 -12.49 1.31 -2.97
C SER A 155 -13.15 -0.05 -3.20
N ARG A 156 -13.93 -0.20 -4.28
CA ARG A 156 -14.51 -1.50 -4.67
C ARG A 156 -13.45 -2.53 -5.04
N ALA A 157 -12.46 -2.15 -5.84
CA ALA A 157 -11.38 -3.06 -6.22
C ALA A 157 -10.59 -3.56 -5.00
N VAL A 158 -10.35 -2.69 -4.01
CA VAL A 158 -9.67 -3.03 -2.76
C VAL A 158 -10.56 -3.89 -1.86
N GLN A 159 -11.87 -3.63 -1.80
CA GLN A 159 -12.84 -4.49 -1.11
C GLN A 159 -12.92 -5.88 -1.75
N ASP A 160 -12.92 -5.98 -3.08
CA ASP A 160 -12.91 -7.24 -3.84
C ASP A 160 -11.63 -8.07 -3.61
N LEU A 161 -10.53 -7.43 -3.19
CA LEU A 161 -9.31 -8.11 -2.75
C LEU A 161 -9.40 -8.66 -1.31
N GLY A 162 -10.54 -8.47 -0.64
CA GLY A 162 -10.82 -8.98 0.70
C GLY A 162 -10.41 -8.03 1.83
N HIS A 163 -10.06 -6.78 1.53
CA HIS A 163 -9.73 -5.77 2.53
C HIS A 163 -10.99 -5.09 3.08
N LYS A 164 -10.93 -4.60 4.31
CA LYS A 164 -11.96 -3.73 4.86
C LYS A 164 -11.73 -2.33 4.32
N VAL A 165 -12.71 -1.78 3.60
CA VAL A 165 -12.64 -0.43 3.02
C VAL A 165 -13.79 0.41 3.53
N GLU A 166 -13.49 1.64 3.96
CA GLU A 166 -14.46 2.65 4.35
C GLU A 166 -14.10 3.97 3.67
N VAL A 167 -15.11 4.81 3.39
CA VAL A 167 -14.90 6.14 2.82
C VAL A 167 -15.41 7.20 3.79
N ILE A 168 -14.64 8.26 4.00
CA ILE A 168 -15.05 9.45 4.76
C ILE A 168 -15.20 10.60 3.76
N LEU A 169 -16.38 11.22 3.77
CA LEU A 169 -16.76 12.33 2.91
C LEU A 169 -17.36 13.48 3.72
N PRO A 170 -17.27 14.73 3.28
CA PRO A 170 -18.14 15.78 3.76
C PRO A 170 -19.60 15.51 3.38
N LYS A 171 -20.53 15.79 4.29
CA LYS A 171 -21.98 15.73 4.02
C LYS A 171 -22.45 16.99 3.29
N TYR A 172 -22.16 17.08 2.00
CA TYR A 172 -22.61 18.22 1.19
C TYR A 172 -24.14 18.27 1.08
N ASP A 173 -24.70 19.49 1.03
CA ASP A 173 -26.15 19.68 0.79
C ASP A 173 -26.60 19.19 -0.60
N CYS A 174 -25.68 19.12 -1.56
CA CYS A 174 -25.94 18.69 -2.93
C CYS A 174 -25.72 17.18 -3.15
N LEU A 175 -25.49 16.40 -2.09
CA LEU A 175 -25.38 14.94 -2.22
C LEU A 175 -26.64 14.36 -2.85
N ILE A 176 -26.45 13.41 -3.77
CA ILE A 176 -27.55 12.60 -4.32
C ILE A 176 -27.94 11.54 -3.28
N LEU A 177 -28.69 11.94 -2.26
CA LEU A 177 -29.04 11.09 -1.12
C LEU A 177 -29.84 9.84 -1.50
N SER A 178 -30.57 9.86 -2.63
CA SER A 178 -31.28 8.68 -3.15
C SER A 178 -30.34 7.53 -3.52
N SER A 179 -29.06 7.83 -3.75
CA SER A 179 -28.02 6.84 -4.05
C SER A 179 -27.24 6.39 -2.81
N VAL A 180 -27.64 6.84 -1.62
CA VAL A 180 -27.09 6.42 -0.33
C VAL A 180 -28.10 5.50 0.34
N LYS A 181 -27.74 4.22 0.51
CA LYS A 181 -28.57 3.25 1.23
C LYS A 181 -28.34 3.37 2.73
N ASP A 182 -29.36 3.08 3.53
CA ASP A 182 -29.29 2.99 4.99
C ASP A 182 -28.71 4.23 5.68
N LEU A 183 -28.99 5.43 5.15
CA LEU A 183 -28.46 6.68 5.71
C LEU A 183 -29.06 6.94 7.10
N HIS A 184 -28.21 7.05 8.13
CA HIS A 184 -28.62 7.38 9.48
C HIS A 184 -27.54 8.14 10.25
N TYR A 185 -27.96 8.85 11.29
CA TYR A 185 -27.04 9.48 12.24
C TYR A 185 -26.35 8.40 13.08
N GLN A 186 -25.03 8.49 13.23
CA GLN A 186 -24.25 7.52 14.01
C GLN A 186 -23.72 8.11 15.31
N GLN A 187 -23.04 9.25 15.26
CA GLN A 187 -22.45 9.90 16.43
C GLN A 187 -22.10 11.37 16.15
N SER A 188 -21.62 12.10 17.14
CA SER A 188 -21.02 13.42 16.96
C SER A 188 -19.75 13.59 17.80
N PHE A 189 -18.89 14.53 17.41
CA PHE A 189 -17.71 14.92 18.19
C PHE A 189 -17.43 16.41 18.03
N ALA A 190 -16.77 17.01 19.01
CA ALA A 190 -16.35 18.42 18.93
C ALA A 190 -14.97 18.53 18.26
N SER A 191 -14.84 19.43 17.28
CA SER A 191 -13.57 19.77 16.65
C SER A 191 -13.61 21.19 16.10
N GLY A 192 -12.52 21.94 16.24
CA GLY A 192 -12.42 23.31 15.70
C GLY A 192 -13.49 24.28 16.22
N GLY A 193 -13.97 24.10 17.46
CA GLY A 193 -15.01 24.95 18.05
C GLY A 193 -16.44 24.68 17.54
N THR A 194 -16.66 23.59 16.79
CA THR A 194 -17.99 23.19 16.32
C THR A 194 -18.26 21.71 16.62
N GLU A 195 -19.54 21.36 16.74
CA GLU A 195 -19.97 19.96 16.72
C GLU A 195 -19.92 19.44 15.28
N VAL A 196 -19.36 18.25 15.07
CA VAL A 196 -19.39 17.54 13.79
C VAL A 196 -20.28 16.32 13.96
N LYS A 197 -21.41 16.29 13.25
CA LYS A 197 -22.27 15.11 13.17
C LYS A 197 -21.70 14.14 12.16
N VAL A 198 -21.66 12.86 12.53
CA VAL A 198 -21.23 11.76 11.67
C VAL A 198 -22.47 10.97 11.29
N TRP A 199 -22.71 10.90 9.99
CA TRP A 199 -23.75 10.08 9.39
C TRP A 199 -23.11 8.89 8.73
N PHE A 200 -23.83 7.78 8.66
CA PHE A 200 -23.39 6.58 7.98
C PHE A 200 -24.38 6.19 6.91
N GLY A 201 -23.88 5.68 5.79
CA GLY A 201 -24.67 5.02 4.77
C GLY A 201 -23.81 4.14 3.89
N LYS A 202 -24.41 3.54 2.87
CA LYS A 202 -23.70 2.74 1.86
C LYS A 202 -23.87 3.33 0.47
N VAL A 203 -22.77 3.39 -0.28
CA VAL A 203 -22.75 3.85 -1.68
C VAL A 203 -22.01 2.79 -2.49
N GLU A 204 -22.66 2.22 -3.51
CA GLU A 204 -22.09 1.10 -4.28
C GLU A 204 -21.60 -0.05 -3.36
N ASP A 205 -22.36 -0.34 -2.30
CA ASP A 205 -22.09 -1.31 -1.24
C ASP A 205 -20.81 -1.05 -0.40
N LEU A 206 -20.17 0.10 -0.59
CA LEU A 206 -19.09 0.60 0.26
C LEU A 206 -19.66 1.32 1.49
N PRO A 207 -19.15 1.04 2.70
CA PRO A 207 -19.46 1.84 3.89
C PRO A 207 -18.92 3.27 3.76
N VAL A 208 -19.78 4.27 3.96
CA VAL A 208 -19.44 5.68 3.85
C VAL A 208 -19.88 6.45 5.09
N TYR A 209 -18.96 7.21 5.66
CA TYR A 209 -19.19 8.14 6.76
C TYR A 209 -19.22 9.57 6.24
N PHE A 210 -20.28 10.31 6.53
CA PHE A 210 -20.46 11.69 6.12
C PHE A 210 -20.28 12.63 7.31
N LEU A 211 -19.36 13.59 7.19
CA LEU A 211 -19.07 14.59 8.20
C LEU A 211 -19.88 15.86 7.95
N GLU A 212 -20.68 16.26 8.93
CA GLU A 212 -21.54 17.45 8.87
C GLU A 212 -21.20 18.41 10.03
N PRO A 213 -20.25 19.33 9.83
CA PRO A 213 -19.94 20.38 10.80
C PRO A 213 -21.14 21.30 11.02
N GLN A 214 -21.50 21.55 12.28
CA GLN A 214 -22.59 22.44 12.69
C GLN A 214 -22.08 23.90 12.79
N ASN A 215 -21.44 24.39 11.72
CA ASN A 215 -20.86 25.73 11.63
C ASN A 215 -21.37 26.55 10.44
N GLY A 216 -22.31 26.02 9.66
CA GLY A 216 -22.92 26.71 8.51
C GLY A 216 -22.04 26.82 7.26
N TYR A 217 -20.79 26.34 7.27
CA TYR A 217 -19.88 26.43 6.13
C TYR A 217 -19.98 25.24 5.14
N ALA A 218 -20.72 24.18 5.47
CA ALA A 218 -20.89 23.00 4.59
C ALA A 218 -21.94 23.19 3.48
N VAL A 219 -22.42 24.42 3.25
CA VAL A 219 -23.40 24.77 2.21
C VAL A 219 -22.69 24.98 0.87
N PHE A 220 -22.41 23.90 0.16
CA PHE A 220 -21.86 23.95 -1.20
C PHE A 220 -22.98 23.74 -2.22
N HIS A 221 -23.75 24.79 -2.51
CA HIS A 221 -24.86 24.73 -3.47
C HIS A 221 -24.44 24.56 -4.94
N THR A 222 -23.16 24.74 -5.28
CA THR A 222 -22.77 24.95 -6.70
C THR A 222 -21.54 24.18 -7.17
N LEU A 223 -20.92 23.32 -6.34
CA LEU A 223 -19.73 22.60 -6.78
C LEU A 223 -20.09 21.41 -7.66
N PHE A 224 -21.06 20.58 -7.27
CA PHE A 224 -21.40 19.35 -7.97
C PHE A 224 -22.48 19.60 -9.03
N TYR A 225 -22.10 19.61 -10.31
CA TYR A 225 -23.01 19.88 -11.44
C TYR A 225 -24.23 18.95 -11.40
N ARG A 226 -25.42 19.55 -11.26
CA ARG A 226 -26.70 18.88 -11.53
C ARG A 226 -26.86 18.74 -13.04
N HIS A 227 -26.68 17.54 -13.59
CA HIS A 227 -27.34 17.21 -14.84
C HIS A 227 -28.76 16.75 -14.50
N THR A 228 -29.72 17.65 -14.77
CA THR A 228 -31.14 17.33 -14.94
C THR A 228 -31.37 16.56 -16.23
#